data_AF-A0A840Y2V9-F1
#
_entry.id   AF-A0A840Y2V9-F1
#
_cell.length_a   1.000
_cell.length_b   1.000
_cell.length_c   1.000
_cell.angle_alpha   90.00
_cell.angle_beta   90.00
_cell.angle_gamma   90.00
#
_symmetry.space_group_name_H-M   'P 1'
#
loop_
_entity.id
_entity.type
_entity.pdbx_description
1 polymer ?
#
loop_
_entity_poly.entity_id
_entity_poly.type
_entity_poly.pdbx_seq_one_letter_code
_entity_poly.pdbx_strand_id
1 'polypeptide(L)'
;MQIALTASLQGMQRASDRLAEAAAVIANPAQGAARAADPSPAPPAGDAGLTAAQASGEVERALADSILARRAYEANAKALEANARLQREAISRGA
;
A
#
# COMPACT_ATOMS: atom_id res chain seq x y z
N MET A 1 -3.95 -12.48 -23.38
CA MET A 1 -2.81 -12.23 -22.47
C MET A 1 -2.61 -10.77 -22.08
N GLN A 2 -3.01 -9.78 -22.89
CA GLN A 2 -2.77 -8.35 -22.59
C GLN A 2 -3.50 -7.83 -21.33
N ILE A 3 -4.74 -8.31 -21.09
CA ILE A 3 -5.59 -7.89 -19.95
C ILE A 3 -5.00 -8.29 -18.59
N ALA A 4 -4.36 -9.46 -18.49
CA ALA A 4 -3.76 -9.93 -17.24
C ALA A 4 -2.53 -9.10 -16.85
N LEU A 5 -1.75 -8.63 -17.84
CA LEU A 5 -0.56 -7.81 -17.62
C LEU A 5 -0.93 -6.41 -17.13
N THR A 6 -1.94 -5.78 -17.75
CA THR A 6 -2.44 -4.47 -17.30
C THR A 6 -3.06 -4.55 -15.91
N ALA A 7 -3.76 -5.64 -15.58
CA ALA A 7 -4.28 -5.86 -14.24
C ALA A 7 -3.17 -5.96 -13.18
N SER A 8 -2.07 -6.69 -13.47
CA SER A 8 -0.91 -6.78 -12.57
C SER A 8 -0.19 -5.44 -12.40
N LEU A 9 -0.02 -4.66 -13.46
CA LEU A 9 0.60 -3.32 -13.39
C LEU A 9 -0.24 -2.33 -12.57
N GLN A 10 -1.55 -2.27 -12.82
CA GLN A 10 -2.47 -1.44 -12.03
C GLN A 10 -2.56 -1.90 -10.57
N GLY A 11 -2.41 -3.20 -10.32
CA GLY A 11 -2.35 -3.77 -8.98
C GLY A 11 -1.08 -3.37 -8.23
N MET A 12 0.08 -3.37 -8.91
CA MET A 12 1.33 -2.89 -8.32
C MET A 12 1.28 -1.40 -7.99
N GLN A 13 0.75 -0.56 -8.88
CA GLN A 13 0.60 0.88 -8.61
C GLN A 13 -0.23 1.14 -7.34
N ARG A 14 -1.40 0.51 -7.24
CA ARG A 14 -2.26 0.64 -6.05
C ARG A 14 -1.58 0.14 -4.77
N ALA A 15 -0.79 -0.92 -4.84
CA ALA A 15 -0.04 -1.42 -3.69
C ALA A 15 1.07 -0.43 -3.27
N SER A 16 1.78 0.16 -4.23
CA SER A 16 2.79 1.20 -3.98
C SER A 16 2.19 2.45 -3.36
N ASP A 17 1.03 2.91 -3.85
CA ASP A 17 0.35 4.09 -3.29
C ASP A 17 -0.06 3.84 -1.83
N ARG A 18 -0.58 2.64 -1.51
CA ARG A 18 -0.90 2.25 -0.12
C ARG A 18 0.33 2.13 0.77
N LEU A 19 1.45 1.63 0.24
CA LEU A 19 2.71 1.61 0.98
C LEU A 19 3.19 3.02 1.31
N ALA A 20 3.07 3.95 0.36
CA ALA A 20 3.45 5.35 0.56
C ALA A 20 2.54 6.03 1.61
N GLU A 21 1.23 5.80 1.55
CA GLU A 21 0.26 6.32 2.54
C GLU A 21 0.56 5.76 3.94
N ALA A 22 0.77 4.44 4.07
CA ALA A 22 1.13 3.81 5.33
C ALA A 22 2.47 4.33 5.88
N ALA A 23 3.47 4.51 5.01
CA ALA A 23 4.77 5.07 5.40
C ALA A 23 4.64 6.52 5.90
N ALA A 24 3.79 7.33 5.27
CA ALA A 24 3.53 8.70 5.73
C ALA A 24 2.90 8.74 7.13
N VAL A 25 1.92 7.87 7.40
CA VAL A 25 1.29 7.74 8.72
C VAL A 25 2.30 7.28 9.78
N ILE A 26 3.15 6.29 9.45
CA ILE A 26 4.17 5.79 10.38
C ILE A 26 5.23 6.87 10.66
N ALA A 27 5.68 7.61 9.64
CA ALA A 27 6.68 8.65 9.78
C ALA A 27 6.15 9.89 10.52
N ASN A 28 4.85 10.17 10.40
CA ASN A 28 4.20 11.28 11.09
C ASN A 28 2.79 10.88 11.58
N PRO A 29 2.69 10.25 12.75
CA PRO A 29 1.42 9.76 13.29
C PRO A 29 0.40 10.89 13.53
N ALA A 30 0.86 12.11 13.77
CA ALA A 30 0.01 13.28 14.02
C ALA A 30 -0.83 13.69 12.79
N GLN A 31 -0.47 13.28 11.57
CA GLN A 31 -1.25 13.57 10.36
C GLN A 31 -2.40 12.58 10.11
N GLY A 32 -2.34 11.37 10.68
CA GLY A 32 -3.42 10.37 10.55
C GLY A 32 -4.71 10.79 11.28
N ALA A 33 -4.56 11.49 12.40
CA ALA A 33 -5.65 12.02 13.22
C ALA A 33 -6.53 13.07 12.51
N ALA A 34 -6.11 13.60 11.37
CA ALA A 34 -6.92 14.53 10.58
C ALA A 34 -8.08 13.84 9.83
N ARG A 35 -8.12 12.50 9.79
CA ARG A 35 -9.21 11.75 9.12
C ARG A 35 -10.40 11.59 10.08
N ALA A 36 -11.23 12.65 10.11
CA ALA A 36 -12.60 12.70 10.66
C ALA A 36 -12.78 12.72 12.19
N ALA A 37 -12.04 13.58 12.89
CA ALA A 37 -12.58 14.22 14.09
C ALA A 37 -13.20 15.56 13.70
N ASP A 38 -14.41 15.83 14.21
CA ASP A 38 -15.17 17.09 14.28
C ASP A 38 -14.26 18.35 14.36
N PRO A 39 -14.71 19.58 14.00
CA PRO A 39 -13.93 20.81 14.18
C PRO A 39 -13.86 21.15 15.68
N SER A 40 -13.04 20.39 16.40
CA SER A 40 -12.63 20.58 17.78
C SER A 40 -11.15 20.99 17.76
N PRO A 41 -10.70 21.81 18.72
CA PRO A 41 -9.63 22.79 18.52
C PRO A 41 -8.30 22.13 18.17
N ALA A 42 -7.45 22.91 17.49
CA ALA A 42 -6.18 22.51 16.89
C ALA A 42 -5.44 21.41 17.67
N PRO A 43 -4.88 20.39 16.97
CA PRO A 43 -4.18 19.30 17.60
C PRO A 43 -3.05 19.86 18.50
N PRO A 44 -2.93 19.40 19.75
CA PRO A 44 -1.93 19.90 20.68
C PRO A 44 -0.54 19.71 20.08
N ALA A 45 0.25 20.79 20.01
CA ALA A 45 1.62 20.74 19.54
C ALA A 45 2.49 19.94 20.53
N GLY A 46 3.10 18.84 20.07
CA GLY A 46 4.01 17.98 20.84
C GLY A 46 3.67 16.49 20.80
N ASP A 47 4.30 15.69 21.67
CA ASP A 47 4.13 14.22 21.78
C ASP A 47 2.68 13.74 21.94
N ALA A 48 1.76 14.65 22.26
CA ALA A 48 0.32 14.41 22.36
C ALA A 48 -0.30 13.91 21.04
N GLY A 49 0.20 14.32 19.88
CA GLY A 49 -0.25 13.79 18.59
C GLY A 49 0.10 12.31 18.40
N LEU A 50 1.27 11.89 18.91
CA LEU A 50 1.72 10.50 18.94
C LEU A 50 0.90 9.67 19.93
N THR A 51 0.60 10.24 21.11
CA THR A 51 -0.25 9.58 22.12
C THR A 51 -1.68 9.38 21.60
N ALA A 52 -2.23 10.35 20.87
CA ALA A 52 -3.56 10.25 20.25
C ALA A 52 -3.60 9.18 19.15
N ALA A 53 -2.57 9.11 18.28
CA ALA A 53 -2.49 8.10 17.22
C ALA A 53 -2.29 6.67 17.77
N GLN A 54 -1.55 6.52 18.88
CA GLN A 54 -1.44 5.25 19.61
C GLN A 54 -2.75 4.87 20.29
N ALA A 55 -3.46 5.83 20.88
CA ALA A 55 -4.77 5.59 21.49
C ALA A 55 -5.85 5.24 20.45
N SER A 56 -5.73 5.74 19.21
CA SER A 56 -6.67 5.45 18.12
C SER A 56 -6.35 4.17 17.32
N GLY A 57 -5.16 3.59 17.50
CA GLY A 57 -4.74 2.36 16.79
C GLY A 57 -4.34 2.57 15.31
N GLU A 58 -4.10 3.83 14.92
CA GLU A 58 -3.77 4.18 13.52
C GLU A 58 -2.42 3.64 13.07
N VAL A 59 -1.45 3.60 13.98
CA VAL A 59 -0.10 3.09 13.69
C VAL A 59 -0.16 1.58 13.44
N GLU A 60 -0.88 0.81 14.26
CA GLU A 60 -1.09 -0.61 14.10
C GLU A 60 -1.81 -0.94 12.79
N ARG A 61 -2.81 -0.13 12.42
CA ARG A 61 -3.53 -0.26 11.15
C ARG A 61 -2.64 0.04 9.94
N ALA A 62 -1.86 1.12 9.99
CA ALA A 62 -0.89 1.45 8.94
C ALA A 62 0.17 0.35 8.79
N LEU A 63 0.61 -0.26 9.90
CA LEU A 63 1.53 -1.38 9.87
C LEU A 63 0.90 -2.60 9.18
N ALA A 64 -0.34 -2.94 9.53
CA ALA A 64 -1.07 -4.04 8.89
C ALA A 64 -1.28 -3.79 7.38
N ASP A 65 -1.68 -2.57 7.00
CA ASP A 65 -1.88 -2.17 5.61
C ASP A 65 -0.57 -2.24 4.81
N SER A 66 0.57 -1.83 5.39
CA SER A 66 1.87 -1.93 4.73
C SER A 66 2.28 -3.40 4.48
N ILE A 67 2.03 -4.31 5.43
CA ILE A 67 2.30 -5.75 5.28
C ILE A 67 1.43 -6.33 4.17
N LEU A 68 0.13 -6.01 4.14
CA LEU A 68 -0.78 -6.48 3.10
C LEU A 68 -0.40 -5.95 1.72
N ALA A 69 -0.10 -4.65 1.62
CA ALA A 69 0.31 -4.03 0.36
C ALA A 69 1.62 -4.61 -0.16
N ARG A 70 2.61 -4.86 0.71
CA ARG A 70 3.86 -5.55 0.33
C ARG A 70 3.60 -6.95 -0.20
N ARG A 71 2.78 -7.76 0.49
CA ARG A 71 2.44 -9.12 0.02
C ARG A 71 1.72 -9.10 -1.32
N ALA A 72 0.82 -8.14 -1.53
CA ALA A 72 0.12 -7.95 -2.80
C ALA A 72 1.10 -7.56 -3.93
N TYR A 73 2.07 -6.69 -3.64
CA TYR A 73 3.12 -6.31 -4.59
C TYR A 73 3.95 -7.53 -5.00
N GLU A 74 4.43 -8.31 -4.04
CA GLU A 74 5.21 -9.54 -4.29
C GLU A 74 4.41 -10.58 -5.11
N ALA A 75 3.11 -10.74 -4.81
CA ALA A 75 2.24 -11.63 -5.57
C ALA A 75 2.06 -11.15 -7.03
N ASN A 76 1.87 -9.85 -7.24
CA ASN A 76 1.73 -9.28 -8.58
C ASN A 76 3.02 -9.39 -9.39
N ALA A 77 4.18 -9.20 -8.77
CA ALA A 77 5.48 -9.39 -9.42
C ALA A 77 5.66 -10.83 -9.93
N LYS A 78 5.34 -11.83 -9.08
CA LYS A 78 5.37 -13.24 -9.49
C LYS A 78 4.39 -13.55 -10.62
N ALA A 79 3.19 -12.97 -10.59
CA ALA A 79 2.22 -13.13 -11.67
C ALA A 79 2.72 -12.54 -12.99
N LEU A 80 3.42 -11.40 -12.93
CA LEU A 80 4.02 -10.76 -14.11
C LEU A 80 5.12 -11.64 -14.71
N GLU A 81 6.01 -12.20 -13.88
CA GLU A 81 7.07 -13.11 -14.32
C GLU A 81 6.51 -14.40 -14.95
N ALA A 82 5.48 -14.99 -14.34
CA ALA A 82 4.82 -16.18 -14.86
C ALA A 82 4.18 -15.90 -16.23
N ASN A 83 3.54 -14.74 -16.40
CA ASN A 83 2.99 -14.31 -17.69
C ASN A 83 4.08 -14.11 -18.74
N ALA A 84 5.20 -13.47 -18.37
CA ALA A 84 6.33 -13.27 -19.28
C ALA A 84 6.97 -14.61 -19.72
N ARG A 85 7.01 -15.60 -18.82
CA ARG A 85 7.44 -16.97 -19.17
C ARG A 85 6.48 -17.64 -20.16
N LEU A 86 5.18 -17.59 -19.90
CA LEU A 86 4.16 -18.16 -20.80
C LEU A 86 4.19 -17.52 -22.20
N GLN A 87 4.41 -16.21 -22.29
CA GLN A 87 4.58 -15.53 -23.57
C GLN A 87 5.80 -16.03 -24.34
N ARG A 88 6.95 -16.18 -23.67
CA ARG A 88 8.17 -16.71 -24.30
C ARG A 88 7.97 -18.13 -24.81
N GLU A 89 7.32 -18.99 -24.03
CA GLU A 89 6.99 -20.36 -24.45
C GLU A 89 5.99 -20.40 -25.61
N ALA A 90 5.00 -19.52 -25.62
CA ALA A 90 4.04 -19.45 -26.73
C ALA A 90 4.72 -19.01 -28.04
N ILE A 91 5.65 -18.05 -27.97
CA ILE A 91 6.45 -17.61 -29.11
C ILE A 91 7.35 -18.76 -29.60
N SER A 92 8.03 -19.47 -28.69
CA SER A 92 8.94 -20.55 -29.07
C SER A 92 8.26 -21.81 -29.61
N ARG A 93 6.95 -21.99 -29.35
CA ARG A 93 6.15 -23.11 -29.91
C ARG A 93 5.41 -22.73 -31.19
N GLY A 94 5.32 -21.44 -31.52
CA GLY A 94 4.65 -20.93 -32.72
C GLY A 94 5.61 -20.56 -33.86
N ALA A 95 6.92 -20.64 -33.64
CA ALA A 95 8.00 -20.51 -34.63
C ALA A 95 8.57 -21.90 -34.94
#